data_AF-A0A803V7F3-F1
#
_entry.id   AF-A0A803V7F3-F1
#
_cell.length_a   1.000
_cell.length_b   1.000
_cell.length_c   1.000
_cell.angle_alpha   90.00
_cell.angle_beta   90.00
_cell.angle_gamma   90.00
#
_symmetry.space_group_name_H-M   'P 1'
#
loop_
_entity.id
_entity.type
_entity.pdbx_description
1 polymer ?
#
loop_
_entity_poly.entity_id
_entity_poly.type
_entity_poly.pdbx_seq_one_letter_code
_entity_poly.pdbx_strand_id
1 'polypeptide(L)'
;MTTRFTDDLMEQGLTQKILTLVSHIDLNNEFDKLQRERGLGSEKHRKEVSDLIKECRQSLAESLFVWTCQSPLSKDDTLILISYLEKVTVEADGSLDGVNLSLLMALLYCFDVSFLEQGAEDREDLMHRLPLLAERQYIATIHTRLQESQPWKLPGLQATVRLAWALTLRGISQFSDVTALAEFTEADEAMAELAIADYVFLFLTESVVASENFYQEEFYIRKIHNLVTDFLALMPMKVKQLRNRADEDARMIHMSIQMGNDPPISLRRDLEHLMLLIAELYRKDPFNLELAHEYWCPSEPLQTSTIMGSYLGVAHQRPPQRQVVLSKFVRQMGDLLPSTIYIPYLKMLRGLASGPQCAHYCFSLLKVNGSSHAENIQGAGGSPVSWEHFFHSLMLYHEHLRKDLPSADSVQYRHLPLRGITQKEQDGLIAFLQLTTVIVNWSENARLALCEHPQWTPVVVILGLLQCSIPPILKAELLETLTAFGRSPEIAASLWQSLEYTQILQTVRSPGQRQAIGIEVELNEIESRCEEYPLTRAFCRLISTLVESSFPANLGAGLRPPGFDPYLQFLRDSVFLRFRTRAYRRAAEKVIVVINTSMLTFTSERRLGLSNDLTC
;
A
#
# COMPACT_ATOMS: atom_id res chain seq x y z
N MET A 1 -36.21 -12.45 -17.77
CA MET A 1 -36.73 -13.81 -17.49
C MET A 1 -36.09 -14.44 -16.24
N THR A 2 -34.87 -14.05 -15.84
CA THR A 2 -34.21 -14.52 -14.60
C THR A 2 -34.65 -13.81 -13.31
N THR A 3 -35.16 -12.59 -13.37
CA THR A 3 -35.52 -11.77 -12.18
C THR A 3 -36.64 -12.38 -11.35
N ARG A 4 -37.75 -12.82 -11.97
CA ARG A 4 -38.91 -13.32 -11.21
C ARG A 4 -38.58 -14.51 -10.30
N PHE A 5 -37.75 -15.44 -10.76
CA PHE A 5 -37.35 -16.59 -9.93
C PHE A 5 -36.53 -16.15 -8.72
N THR A 6 -35.59 -15.22 -8.92
CA THR A 6 -34.75 -14.71 -7.83
C THR A 6 -35.55 -13.81 -6.87
N ASP A 7 -36.50 -13.04 -7.39
CA ASP A 7 -37.46 -12.25 -6.61
C ASP A 7 -38.32 -13.18 -5.73
N ASP A 8 -38.89 -14.26 -6.30
CA ASP A 8 -39.68 -15.26 -5.58
C ASP A 8 -38.84 -15.94 -4.46
N LEU A 9 -37.54 -16.18 -4.69
CA LEU A 9 -36.66 -16.74 -3.66
C LEU A 9 -36.45 -15.78 -2.49
N MET A 10 -36.25 -14.50 -2.79
CA MET A 10 -36.09 -13.46 -1.78
C MET A 10 -37.37 -13.28 -0.95
N GLU A 11 -38.54 -13.24 -1.61
CA GLU A 11 -39.85 -13.23 -0.93
C GLU A 11 -40.05 -14.45 -0.02
N GLN A 12 -39.45 -15.60 -0.35
CA GLN A 12 -39.45 -16.81 0.48
C GLN A 12 -38.39 -16.80 1.61
N GLY A 13 -37.80 -15.64 1.93
CA GLY A 13 -36.87 -15.47 3.04
C GLY A 13 -35.46 -16.02 2.77
N LEU A 14 -34.95 -15.86 1.55
CA LEU A 14 -33.61 -16.31 1.17
C LEU A 14 -32.52 -15.73 2.09
N THR A 15 -32.59 -14.45 2.43
CA THR A 15 -31.65 -13.78 3.33
C THR A 15 -31.52 -14.51 4.67
N GLN A 16 -32.65 -14.78 5.33
CA GLN A 16 -32.66 -15.50 6.60
C GLN A 16 -32.13 -16.93 6.46
N LYS A 17 -32.49 -17.64 5.38
CA LYS A 17 -31.99 -19.00 5.10
C LYS A 17 -30.47 -19.01 4.92
N ILE A 18 -29.93 -18.10 4.11
CA ILE A 18 -28.48 -17.96 3.88
C ILE A 18 -27.75 -17.72 5.21
N LEU A 19 -28.16 -16.72 5.98
CA LEU A 19 -27.50 -16.37 7.24
C LEU A 19 -27.62 -17.48 8.30
N THR A 20 -28.73 -18.22 8.29
CA THR A 20 -28.92 -19.41 9.14
C THR A 20 -28.01 -20.56 8.71
N LEU A 21 -27.82 -20.78 7.41
CA LEU A 21 -26.90 -21.82 6.91
C LEU A 21 -25.45 -21.46 7.19
N VAL A 22 -25.04 -20.22 6.92
CA VAL A 22 -23.66 -19.74 7.13
C VAL A 22 -23.24 -19.84 8.61
N SER A 23 -24.18 -19.61 9.53
CA SER A 23 -23.94 -19.75 10.98
C SER A 23 -23.94 -21.19 11.48
N HIS A 24 -24.72 -22.08 10.86
CA HIS A 24 -24.76 -23.50 11.26
C HIS A 24 -23.65 -24.34 10.63
N ILE A 25 -23.25 -24.03 9.40
CA ILE A 25 -22.17 -24.73 8.69
C ILE A 25 -20.85 -24.26 9.31
N ASP A 26 -20.40 -24.99 10.32
CA ASP A 26 -19.09 -24.82 10.94
C ASP A 26 -18.20 -26.02 10.58
N LEU A 27 -16.96 -25.72 10.22
CA LEU A 27 -16.03 -26.75 9.72
C LEU A 27 -15.77 -27.82 10.79
N ASN A 28 -15.64 -27.45 12.07
CA ASN A 28 -15.37 -28.42 13.13
C ASN A 28 -16.59 -29.30 13.38
N ASN A 29 -17.78 -28.70 13.44
CA ASN A 29 -19.03 -29.47 13.63
C ASN A 29 -19.30 -30.46 12.49
N GLU A 30 -19.06 -30.05 11.24
CA GLU A 30 -19.25 -30.94 10.08
C GLU A 30 -18.18 -32.03 10.02
N PHE A 31 -16.93 -31.70 10.35
CA PHE A 31 -15.86 -32.70 10.48
C PHE A 31 -16.16 -33.72 11.58
N ASP A 32 -16.65 -33.28 12.74
CA ASP A 32 -17.03 -34.17 13.84
C ASP A 32 -18.15 -35.13 13.43
N LYS A 33 -19.17 -34.65 12.70
CA LYS A 33 -20.24 -35.51 12.16
C LYS A 33 -19.69 -36.53 11.18
N LEU A 34 -18.88 -36.09 10.21
CA LEU A 34 -18.28 -36.97 9.21
C LEU A 34 -17.30 -37.98 9.84
N GLN A 35 -16.59 -37.58 10.90
CA GLN A 35 -15.69 -38.46 11.63
C GLN A 35 -16.46 -39.55 12.38
N ARG A 36 -17.60 -39.22 13.02
CA ARG A 36 -18.46 -40.20 13.70
C ARG A 36 -18.99 -41.27 12.74
N GLU A 37 -19.38 -40.86 11.54
CA GLU A 37 -19.92 -41.74 10.49
C GLU A 37 -18.83 -42.42 9.63
N ARG A 38 -17.54 -42.26 9.97
CA ARG A 38 -16.39 -42.76 9.19
C ARG A 38 -16.38 -42.29 7.73
N GLY A 39 -16.94 -41.10 7.47
CA GLY A 39 -17.00 -40.46 6.16
C GLY A 39 -15.72 -39.73 5.74
N LEU A 40 -14.74 -39.57 6.65
CA LEU A 40 -13.46 -38.92 6.33
C LEU A 40 -12.40 -39.92 5.89
N GLY A 41 -11.92 -39.77 4.65
CA GLY A 41 -10.83 -40.56 4.08
C GLY A 41 -9.42 -40.08 4.44
N SER A 42 -8.52 -40.15 3.45
CA SER A 42 -7.12 -39.73 3.54
C SER A 42 -6.97 -38.23 3.85
N GLU A 43 -5.75 -37.78 4.19
CA GLU A 43 -5.45 -36.36 4.41
C GLU A 43 -5.84 -35.48 3.20
N LYS A 44 -5.60 -35.98 1.99
CA LYS A 44 -6.05 -35.34 0.75
C LYS A 44 -7.58 -35.18 0.71
N HIS A 45 -8.32 -36.25 1.01
CA HIS A 45 -9.79 -36.20 1.04
C HIS A 45 -10.31 -35.24 2.12
N ARG A 46 -9.68 -35.21 3.30
CA ARG A 46 -10.01 -34.26 4.36
C ARG A 46 -9.83 -32.81 3.89
N LYS A 47 -8.74 -32.53 3.17
CA LYS A 47 -8.51 -31.21 2.58
C LYS A 47 -9.61 -30.86 1.56
N GLU A 48 -9.92 -31.76 0.64
CA GLU A 48 -10.97 -31.56 -0.37
C GLU A 48 -12.35 -31.28 0.26
N VAL A 49 -12.72 -32.02 1.32
CA VAL A 49 -13.98 -31.79 2.05
C VAL A 49 -13.96 -30.46 2.81
N SER A 50 -12.83 -30.11 3.45
CA SER A 50 -12.66 -28.79 4.09
C SER A 50 -12.84 -27.66 3.08
N ASP A 51 -12.19 -27.78 1.92
CA ASP A 51 -12.23 -26.76 0.88
C ASP A 51 -13.66 -26.62 0.32
N LEU A 52 -14.36 -27.74 0.08
CA LEU A 52 -15.76 -27.72 -0.36
C LEU A 52 -16.70 -27.07 0.67
N ILE A 53 -16.53 -27.35 1.96
CA ILE A 53 -17.34 -26.73 3.03
C ILE A 53 -17.09 -25.21 3.06
N LYS A 54 -15.82 -24.79 2.97
CA LYS A 54 -15.46 -23.37 2.94
C LYS A 54 -16.04 -22.67 1.70
N GLU A 55 -15.91 -23.30 0.52
CA GLU A 55 -16.47 -22.81 -0.74
C GLU A 55 -18.00 -22.69 -0.65
N CYS A 56 -18.70 -23.68 -0.09
CA CYS A 56 -20.16 -23.61 0.10
C CYS A 56 -20.56 -22.41 0.98
N ARG A 57 -19.86 -22.16 2.09
CA ARG A 57 -20.13 -21.00 2.95
C ARG A 57 -19.87 -19.68 2.21
N GLN A 58 -18.78 -19.64 1.45
CA GLN A 58 -18.40 -18.48 0.65
C GLN A 58 -19.45 -18.18 -0.43
N SER A 59 -19.86 -19.17 -1.23
CA SER A 59 -20.88 -19.01 -2.27
C SER A 59 -22.25 -18.61 -1.72
N LEU A 60 -22.62 -19.05 -0.51
CA LEU A 60 -23.84 -18.61 0.16
C LEU A 60 -23.79 -17.11 0.47
N ALA A 61 -22.67 -16.62 1.02
CA ALA A 61 -22.49 -15.20 1.31
C ALA A 61 -22.40 -14.36 0.03
N GLU A 62 -21.68 -14.84 -0.98
CA GLU A 62 -21.57 -14.21 -2.30
C GLU A 62 -22.93 -14.11 -3.01
N SER A 63 -23.81 -15.10 -2.86
CA SER A 63 -25.16 -15.06 -3.42
C SER A 63 -25.96 -13.87 -2.89
N LEU A 64 -25.86 -13.59 -1.58
CA LEU A 64 -26.49 -12.43 -0.97
C LEU A 64 -25.82 -11.13 -1.43
N PHE A 65 -24.49 -11.11 -1.50
CA PHE A 65 -23.73 -9.96 -2.01
C PHE A 65 -24.11 -9.60 -3.47
N VAL A 66 -24.10 -10.56 -4.39
CA VAL A 66 -24.45 -10.36 -5.80
C VAL A 66 -25.89 -9.87 -5.96
N TRP A 67 -26.81 -10.29 -5.08
CA TRP A 67 -28.16 -9.74 -5.01
C TRP A 67 -28.12 -8.25 -4.66
N THR A 68 -27.42 -7.87 -3.59
CA THR A 68 -27.35 -6.47 -3.12
C THR A 68 -26.71 -5.50 -4.10
N CYS A 69 -25.82 -5.98 -4.97
CA CYS A 69 -25.28 -5.16 -6.07
C CYS A 69 -26.34 -4.77 -7.11
N GLN A 70 -27.43 -5.53 -7.21
CA GLN A 70 -28.51 -5.29 -8.17
C GLN A 70 -29.72 -4.62 -7.53
N SER A 71 -30.05 -4.97 -6.29
CA SER A 71 -31.19 -4.41 -5.57
C SER A 71 -30.95 -4.42 -4.06
N PRO A 72 -31.21 -3.30 -3.36
CA PRO A 72 -31.07 -3.24 -1.91
C PRO A 72 -32.03 -4.21 -1.22
N LEU A 73 -31.65 -4.68 -0.03
CA LEU A 73 -32.51 -5.54 0.79
C LEU A 73 -33.72 -4.78 1.36
N SER A 74 -34.76 -5.54 1.70
CA SER A 74 -35.89 -5.01 2.46
C SER A 74 -35.46 -4.57 3.86
N LYS A 75 -36.27 -3.75 4.54
CA LYS A 75 -36.00 -3.30 5.91
C LYS A 75 -35.70 -4.46 6.86
N ASP A 76 -36.53 -5.51 6.82
CA ASP A 76 -36.43 -6.63 7.75
C ASP A 76 -35.18 -7.48 7.44
N ASP A 77 -34.88 -7.71 6.16
CA ASP A 77 -33.67 -8.43 5.74
C ASP A 77 -32.37 -7.67 6.10
N THR A 78 -32.36 -6.34 5.92
CA THR A 78 -31.23 -5.49 6.33
C THR A 78 -31.01 -5.59 7.85
N LEU A 79 -32.07 -5.62 8.66
CA LEU A 79 -31.96 -5.80 10.11
C LEU A 79 -31.43 -7.18 10.50
N ILE A 80 -31.84 -8.24 9.80
CA ILE A 80 -31.33 -9.60 10.02
C ILE A 80 -29.82 -9.65 9.70
N LEU A 81 -29.40 -9.04 8.60
CA LEU A 81 -27.99 -8.96 8.21
C LEU A 81 -27.15 -8.19 9.24
N ILE A 82 -27.65 -7.03 9.71
CA ILE A 82 -27.02 -6.26 10.80
C ILE A 82 -26.90 -7.13 12.07
N SER A 83 -27.97 -7.82 12.46
CA SER A 83 -27.99 -8.68 13.65
C SER A 83 -27.04 -9.87 13.56
N TYR A 84 -26.73 -10.33 12.34
CA TYR A 84 -25.71 -11.34 12.11
C TYR A 84 -24.30 -10.75 12.29
N LEU A 85 -24.02 -9.62 11.63
CA LEU A 85 -22.70 -8.96 11.66
C LEU A 85 -22.29 -8.49 13.07
N GLU A 86 -23.25 -8.16 13.93
CA GLU A 86 -23.02 -7.86 15.35
C GLU A 86 -22.27 -8.96 16.13
N LYS A 87 -22.41 -10.21 15.69
CA LYS A 87 -21.92 -11.41 16.40
C LYS A 87 -20.61 -11.95 15.83
N VAL A 88 -20.13 -11.37 14.73
CA VAL A 88 -18.95 -11.79 13.98
C VAL A 88 -17.65 -11.46 14.74
N THR A 89 -16.58 -12.18 14.45
CA THR A 89 -15.22 -11.97 14.95
C THR A 89 -14.22 -12.03 13.79
N VAL A 90 -13.00 -11.52 14.02
CA VAL A 90 -11.90 -11.59 13.04
C VAL A 90 -11.13 -12.91 13.13
N GLU A 91 -10.35 -13.22 12.10
CA GLU A 91 -9.38 -14.31 12.09
C GLU A 91 -8.18 -14.02 13.00
N ALA A 92 -7.28 -15.01 13.16
CA ALA A 92 -6.13 -14.91 14.05
C ALA A 92 -5.12 -13.82 13.66
N ASP A 93 -5.12 -13.42 12.39
CA ASP A 93 -4.29 -12.34 11.85
C ASP A 93 -4.95 -10.95 11.94
N GLY A 94 -6.19 -10.87 12.45
CA GLY A 94 -6.97 -9.63 12.57
C GLY A 94 -7.83 -9.30 11.34
N SER A 95 -7.77 -10.12 10.29
CA SER A 95 -8.55 -9.92 9.06
C SER A 95 -9.99 -10.46 9.18
N LEU A 96 -10.91 -9.97 8.34
CA LEU A 96 -12.20 -10.63 8.14
C LEU A 96 -12.02 -11.83 7.22
N ASP A 97 -12.63 -12.95 7.59
CA ASP A 97 -12.78 -14.09 6.69
C ASP A 97 -13.66 -13.73 5.48
N GLY A 98 -13.44 -14.43 4.36
CA GLY A 98 -14.12 -14.13 3.10
C GLY A 98 -15.65 -14.07 3.20
N VAL A 99 -16.25 -14.92 4.04
CA VAL A 99 -17.71 -14.97 4.24
C VAL A 99 -18.22 -13.67 4.87
N ASN A 100 -17.60 -13.24 5.97
CA ASN A 100 -18.04 -12.02 6.66
C ASN A 100 -17.66 -10.76 5.88
N LEU A 101 -16.57 -10.80 5.10
CA LEU A 101 -16.25 -9.75 4.14
C LEU A 101 -17.36 -9.61 3.07
N SER A 102 -17.80 -10.70 2.44
CA SER A 102 -18.89 -10.67 1.46
C SER A 102 -20.20 -10.15 2.06
N LEU A 103 -20.54 -10.54 3.28
CA LEU A 103 -21.74 -10.07 3.98
C LEU A 103 -21.65 -8.59 4.40
N LEU A 104 -20.46 -8.12 4.82
CA LEU A 104 -20.22 -6.69 5.03
C LEU A 104 -20.43 -5.92 3.73
N MET A 105 -19.83 -6.37 2.63
CA MET A 105 -19.99 -5.74 1.32
C MET A 105 -21.45 -5.72 0.89
N ALA A 106 -22.20 -6.80 1.14
CA ALA A 106 -23.63 -6.85 0.86
C ALA A 106 -24.39 -5.73 1.59
N LEU A 107 -24.13 -5.55 2.88
CA LEU A 107 -24.73 -4.48 3.67
C LEU A 107 -24.32 -3.08 3.16
N LEU A 108 -23.05 -2.89 2.80
CA LEU A 108 -22.57 -1.61 2.27
C LEU A 108 -23.25 -1.25 0.93
N TYR A 109 -23.52 -2.24 0.08
CA TYR A 109 -24.25 -2.03 -1.17
C TYR A 109 -25.73 -1.71 -0.95
N CYS A 110 -26.36 -2.20 0.12
CA CYS A 110 -27.71 -1.76 0.50
C CYS A 110 -27.80 -0.25 0.80
N PHE A 111 -26.67 0.38 1.15
CA PHE A 111 -26.59 1.82 1.43
C PHE A 111 -26.05 2.62 0.25
N ASP A 112 -25.78 1.99 -0.89
CA ASP A 112 -25.25 2.71 -2.04
C ASP A 112 -26.29 3.65 -2.65
N VAL A 113 -25.94 4.93 -2.73
CA VAL A 113 -26.72 5.98 -3.40
C VAL A 113 -25.91 6.69 -4.48
N SER A 114 -24.69 6.23 -4.76
CA SER A 114 -23.76 6.87 -5.71
C SER A 114 -24.30 6.92 -7.14
N PHE A 115 -25.14 5.95 -7.53
CA PHE A 115 -25.77 5.93 -8.85
C PHE A 115 -26.76 7.08 -9.06
N LEU A 116 -27.27 7.71 -7.99
CA LEU A 116 -28.13 8.89 -8.08
C LEU A 116 -27.35 10.15 -8.50
N GLU A 117 -26.02 10.17 -8.34
CA GLU A 117 -25.18 11.28 -8.79
C GLU A 117 -24.93 11.27 -10.31
N GLN A 118 -25.09 10.12 -10.98
CA GLN A 118 -24.59 9.90 -12.35
C GLN A 118 -25.65 10.07 -13.46
N GLY A 119 -26.94 10.16 -13.15
CA GLY A 119 -28.01 10.23 -14.16
C GLY A 119 -29.16 11.16 -13.75
N ALA A 120 -29.41 12.21 -14.54
CA ALA A 120 -30.52 13.14 -14.30
C ALA A 120 -31.85 12.68 -14.89
N GLU A 121 -31.84 11.88 -15.98
CA GLU A 121 -33.05 11.56 -16.75
C GLU A 121 -33.93 10.48 -16.10
N ASP A 122 -33.36 9.50 -15.40
CA ASP A 122 -34.09 8.40 -14.72
C ASP A 122 -34.10 8.52 -13.18
N ARG A 123 -33.70 9.67 -12.65
CA ARG A 123 -33.41 9.83 -11.21
C ARG A 123 -34.64 9.63 -10.33
N GLU A 124 -35.79 10.19 -10.71
CA GLU A 124 -37.04 10.06 -9.93
C GLU A 124 -37.49 8.60 -9.84
N ASP A 125 -37.44 7.88 -10.97
CA ASP A 125 -37.76 6.45 -11.02
C ASP A 125 -36.81 5.60 -10.18
N LEU A 126 -35.51 5.94 -10.17
CA LEU A 126 -34.50 5.27 -9.34
C LEU A 126 -34.70 5.57 -7.84
N MET A 127 -35.07 6.81 -7.50
CA MET A 127 -35.38 7.19 -6.11
C MET A 127 -36.59 6.41 -5.57
N HIS A 128 -37.62 6.20 -6.37
CA HIS A 128 -38.78 5.39 -5.98
C HIS A 128 -38.47 3.90 -5.80
N ARG A 129 -37.43 3.37 -6.45
CA ARG A 129 -36.99 1.97 -6.31
C ARG A 129 -36.13 1.71 -5.09
N LEU A 130 -35.57 2.76 -4.48
CA LEU A 130 -34.75 2.64 -3.27
C LEU A 130 -35.65 2.56 -2.03
N PRO A 131 -35.67 1.43 -1.29
CA PRO A 131 -36.45 1.31 -0.05
C PRO A 131 -36.11 2.40 0.96
N LEU A 132 -34.84 2.82 0.97
CA LEU A 132 -34.32 3.86 1.85
C LEU A 132 -34.99 5.23 1.63
N LEU A 133 -35.36 5.56 0.38
CA LEU A 133 -36.01 6.82 0.03
C LEU A 133 -37.54 6.67 -0.08
N ALA A 134 -38.02 5.51 -0.51
CA ALA A 134 -39.44 5.22 -0.67
C ALA A 134 -40.16 5.02 0.68
N GLU A 135 -39.48 4.43 1.67
CA GLU A 135 -40.08 4.05 2.95
C GLU A 135 -39.43 4.78 4.14
N ARG A 136 -40.11 5.77 4.72
CA ARG A 136 -39.63 6.47 5.93
C ARG A 136 -39.33 5.51 7.09
N GLN A 137 -40.06 4.40 7.20
CA GLN A 137 -39.82 3.41 8.25
C GLN A 137 -38.47 2.69 8.06
N TYR A 138 -38.00 2.51 6.83
CA TYR A 138 -36.69 1.90 6.56
C TYR A 138 -35.59 2.74 7.19
N ILE A 139 -35.47 4.00 6.77
CA ILE A 139 -34.43 4.91 7.26
C ILE A 139 -34.52 5.12 8.77
N ALA A 140 -35.72 5.29 9.32
CA ALA A 140 -35.91 5.46 10.77
C ALA A 140 -35.41 4.25 11.55
N THR A 141 -35.79 3.04 11.14
CA THR A 141 -35.44 1.80 11.88
C THR A 141 -33.95 1.50 11.79
N ILE A 142 -33.34 1.63 10.60
CA ILE A 142 -31.91 1.41 10.42
C ILE A 142 -31.10 2.49 11.15
N HIS A 143 -31.52 3.77 11.08
CA HIS A 143 -30.85 4.86 11.78
C HIS A 143 -30.84 4.62 13.30
N THR A 144 -32.00 4.33 13.90
CA THR A 144 -32.09 4.01 15.33
C THR A 144 -31.20 2.83 15.68
N ARG A 145 -31.23 1.75 14.88
CA ARG A 145 -30.41 0.55 15.14
C ARG A 145 -28.91 0.83 15.12
N LEU A 146 -28.43 1.69 14.22
CA LEU A 146 -27.01 2.04 14.12
C LEU A 146 -26.58 3.08 15.16
N GLN A 147 -27.51 3.91 15.63
CA GLN A 147 -27.29 4.88 16.70
C GLN A 147 -27.24 4.22 18.09
N GLU A 148 -27.96 3.11 18.29
CA GLU A 148 -27.95 2.36 19.54
C GLU A 148 -26.53 2.01 19.99
N SER A 149 -26.26 2.22 21.28
CA SER A 149 -24.97 1.93 21.91
C SER A 149 -24.74 0.44 22.19
N GLN A 150 -25.53 -0.47 21.62
CA GLN A 150 -25.28 -1.89 21.80
C GLN A 150 -23.92 -2.24 21.17
N PRO A 151 -22.99 -2.79 21.96
CA PRO A 151 -21.64 -3.05 21.47
C PRO A 151 -21.69 -4.25 20.51
N TRP A 152 -21.26 -4.02 19.27
CA TRP A 152 -20.93 -5.10 18.37
C TRP A 152 -19.68 -5.81 18.91
N LYS A 153 -19.54 -7.11 18.68
CA LYS A 153 -18.30 -7.82 19.05
C LYS A 153 -17.07 -7.20 18.40
N LEU A 154 -17.24 -6.65 17.20
CA LEU A 154 -16.23 -5.89 16.47
C LEU A 154 -16.68 -4.42 16.36
N PRO A 155 -16.20 -3.52 17.24
CA PRO A 155 -16.53 -2.09 17.15
C PRO A 155 -16.16 -1.47 15.80
N GLY A 156 -15.02 -1.86 15.22
CA GLY A 156 -14.60 -1.37 13.90
C GLY A 156 -15.52 -1.78 12.74
N LEU A 157 -16.20 -2.92 12.86
CA LEU A 157 -17.21 -3.36 11.88
C LEU A 157 -18.45 -2.45 11.97
N GLN A 158 -18.92 -2.19 13.18
CA GLN A 158 -19.99 -1.23 13.43
C GLN A 158 -19.60 0.17 12.91
N ALA A 159 -18.38 0.60 13.17
CA ALA A 159 -17.84 1.87 12.71
C ALA A 159 -17.86 1.99 11.18
N THR A 160 -17.52 0.92 10.47
CA THR A 160 -17.56 0.86 9.00
C THR A 160 -18.98 1.04 8.47
N VAL A 161 -19.95 0.33 9.07
CA VAL A 161 -21.37 0.44 8.72
C VAL A 161 -21.92 1.83 9.06
N ARG A 162 -21.53 2.40 10.21
CA ARG A 162 -21.91 3.77 10.62
C ARG A 162 -21.34 4.83 9.68
N LEU A 163 -20.09 4.69 9.21
CA LEU A 163 -19.49 5.60 8.25
C LEU A 163 -20.23 5.54 6.90
N ALA A 164 -20.50 4.34 6.39
CA ALA A 164 -21.26 4.18 5.16
C ALA A 164 -22.66 4.79 5.26
N TRP A 165 -23.34 4.57 6.39
CA TRP A 165 -24.63 5.18 6.67
C TRP A 165 -24.56 6.71 6.73
N ALA A 166 -23.57 7.26 7.43
CA ALA A 166 -23.37 8.71 7.51
C ALA A 166 -23.17 9.35 6.13
N LEU A 167 -22.39 8.72 5.26
CA LEU A 167 -22.16 9.19 3.89
C LEU A 167 -23.39 9.04 3.02
N THR A 168 -24.19 8.00 3.23
CA THR A 168 -25.48 7.80 2.56
C THR A 168 -26.45 8.92 2.92
N LEU A 169 -26.61 9.22 4.22
CA LEU A 169 -27.42 10.33 4.71
C LEU A 169 -26.98 11.67 4.10
N ARG A 170 -25.66 11.89 4.02
CA ARG A 170 -25.08 13.09 3.42
C ARG A 170 -25.26 13.16 1.90
N GLY A 171 -25.17 12.04 1.19
CA GLY A 171 -25.44 11.99 -0.25
C GLY A 171 -26.90 12.32 -0.53
N ILE A 172 -27.80 11.78 0.27
CA ILE A 172 -29.25 11.99 0.14
C ILE A 172 -29.65 13.43 0.44
N SER A 173 -29.00 14.07 1.42
CA SER A 173 -29.32 15.45 1.82
C SER A 173 -29.03 16.49 0.74
N GLN A 174 -28.28 16.14 -0.31
CA GLN A 174 -28.03 17.01 -1.46
C GLN A 174 -29.23 17.11 -2.40
N PHE A 175 -30.21 16.21 -2.30
CA PHE A 175 -31.39 16.20 -3.15
C PHE A 175 -32.53 17.04 -2.55
N SER A 176 -33.10 17.94 -3.36
CA SER A 176 -34.15 18.89 -2.93
C SER A 176 -35.44 18.22 -2.48
N ASP A 177 -35.75 17.02 -2.98
CA ASP A 177 -37.04 16.35 -2.77
C ASP A 177 -37.10 15.54 -1.46
N VAL A 178 -36.02 15.55 -0.67
CA VAL A 178 -35.86 14.69 0.51
C VAL A 178 -36.02 15.46 1.84
N THR A 179 -36.65 16.63 1.80
CA THR A 179 -36.94 17.45 3.00
C THR A 179 -37.73 16.69 4.09
N ALA A 180 -38.53 15.69 3.72
CA ALA A 180 -39.25 14.84 4.65
C ALA A 180 -38.35 13.96 5.55
N LEU A 181 -37.08 13.76 5.18
CA LEU A 181 -36.09 12.97 5.92
C LEU A 181 -35.03 13.84 6.62
N ALA A 182 -35.24 15.16 6.69
CA ALA A 182 -34.30 16.12 7.26
C ALA A 182 -33.80 15.72 8.67
N GLU A 183 -34.71 15.20 9.50
CA GLU A 183 -34.41 14.75 10.88
C GLU A 183 -33.31 13.68 10.95
N PHE A 184 -33.19 12.83 9.93
CA PHE A 184 -32.16 11.79 9.87
C PHE A 184 -30.91 12.29 9.18
N THR A 185 -31.06 13.11 8.13
CA THR A 185 -29.91 13.61 7.37
C THR A 185 -29.04 14.58 8.17
N GLU A 186 -29.62 15.31 9.13
CA GLU A 186 -28.87 16.20 10.05
C GLU A 186 -27.96 15.43 11.02
N ALA A 187 -28.18 14.13 11.19
CA ALA A 187 -27.37 13.28 12.07
C ALA A 187 -26.13 12.68 11.37
N ASP A 188 -25.89 13.00 10.09
CA ASP A 188 -24.75 12.51 9.30
C ASP A 188 -23.39 12.76 9.98
N GLU A 189 -23.13 13.99 10.42
CA GLU A 189 -21.88 14.40 11.07
C GLU A 189 -21.66 13.71 12.43
N ALA A 190 -22.76 13.44 13.17
CA ALA A 190 -22.70 12.74 14.45
C ALA A 190 -22.41 11.24 14.26
N MET A 191 -23.04 10.61 13.27
CA MET A 191 -22.78 9.21 12.90
C MET A 191 -21.34 9.02 12.40
N ALA A 192 -20.83 9.96 11.61
CA ALA A 192 -19.44 9.95 11.18
C ALA A 192 -18.48 10.11 12.38
N GLU A 193 -18.79 10.96 13.36
CA GLU A 193 -17.96 11.09 14.57
C GLU A 193 -17.90 9.79 15.37
N LEU A 194 -19.03 9.09 15.54
CA LEU A 194 -19.06 7.78 16.20
C LEU A 194 -18.17 6.76 15.47
N ALA A 195 -18.25 6.72 14.13
CA ALA A 195 -17.41 5.83 13.33
C ALA A 195 -15.92 6.14 13.48
N ILE A 196 -15.53 7.42 13.44
CA ILE A 196 -14.13 7.81 13.61
C ILE A 196 -13.66 7.51 15.04
N ALA A 197 -14.50 7.73 16.06
CA ALA A 197 -14.18 7.41 17.45
C ALA A 197 -13.95 5.90 17.67
N ASP A 198 -14.65 5.05 16.92
CA ASP A 198 -14.50 3.59 16.93
C ASP A 198 -13.46 3.09 15.90
N TYR A 199 -12.50 3.93 15.51
CA TYR A 199 -11.33 3.59 14.69
C TYR A 199 -11.63 3.01 13.29
N VAL A 200 -12.66 3.52 12.61
CA VAL A 200 -13.10 3.01 11.29
C VAL A 200 -11.97 2.86 10.26
N PHE A 201 -11.04 3.82 10.15
CA PHE A 201 -9.97 3.76 9.14
C PHE A 201 -8.95 2.67 9.45
N LEU A 202 -8.67 2.41 10.72
CA LEU A 202 -7.78 1.34 11.15
C LEU A 202 -8.41 -0.02 10.83
N PHE A 203 -9.68 -0.21 11.20
CA PHE A 203 -10.42 -1.44 10.91
C PHE A 203 -10.54 -1.71 9.40
N LEU A 204 -10.81 -0.68 8.59
CA LEU A 204 -10.81 -0.82 7.13
C LEU A 204 -9.44 -1.29 6.62
N THR A 205 -8.34 -0.79 7.19
CA THR A 205 -6.98 -1.17 6.78
C THR A 205 -6.63 -2.60 7.19
N GLU A 206 -6.79 -2.93 8.47
CA GLU A 206 -6.31 -4.18 9.07
C GLU A 206 -7.28 -5.34 8.91
N SER A 207 -8.58 -5.08 8.85
CA SER A 207 -9.61 -6.12 8.82
C SER A 207 -10.27 -6.30 7.46
N VAL A 208 -10.44 -5.23 6.68
CA VAL A 208 -11.13 -5.28 5.37
C VAL A 208 -10.13 -5.40 4.23
N VAL A 209 -9.25 -4.41 4.03
CA VAL A 209 -8.32 -4.38 2.89
C VAL A 209 -7.22 -5.45 3.00
N ALA A 210 -6.82 -5.80 4.24
CA ALA A 210 -5.84 -6.86 4.47
C ALA A 210 -6.39 -8.28 4.21
N SER A 211 -7.72 -8.46 4.13
CA SER A 211 -8.34 -9.75 3.87
C SER A 211 -7.92 -10.31 2.51
N GLU A 212 -7.63 -11.61 2.45
CA GLU A 212 -7.14 -12.27 1.22
C GLU A 212 -8.15 -12.20 0.06
N ASN A 213 -9.45 -12.19 0.38
CA ASN A 213 -10.54 -12.13 -0.60
C ASN A 213 -10.82 -10.71 -1.12
N PHE A 214 -10.30 -9.66 -0.46
CA PHE A 214 -10.63 -8.27 -0.82
C PHE A 214 -10.23 -7.91 -2.26
N TYR A 215 -9.01 -8.28 -2.67
CA TYR A 215 -8.48 -8.00 -4.01
C TYR A 215 -8.93 -8.99 -5.08
N GLN A 216 -9.77 -9.96 -4.74
CA GLN A 216 -10.29 -10.96 -5.68
C GLN A 216 -11.58 -10.52 -6.37
N GLU A 217 -12.24 -9.47 -5.85
CA GLU A 217 -13.53 -8.99 -6.35
C GLU A 217 -13.48 -7.48 -6.66
N GLU A 218 -13.73 -7.12 -7.93
CA GLU A 218 -13.68 -5.72 -8.39
C GLU A 218 -14.64 -4.81 -7.60
N PHE A 219 -15.85 -5.30 -7.35
CA PHE A 219 -16.88 -4.55 -6.63
C PHE A 219 -16.45 -4.20 -5.19
N TYR A 220 -15.68 -5.05 -4.52
CA TYR A 220 -15.19 -4.75 -3.16
C TYR A 220 -14.24 -3.54 -3.17
N ILE A 221 -13.32 -3.53 -4.14
CA ILE A 221 -12.35 -2.44 -4.32
C ILE A 221 -13.10 -1.14 -4.64
N ARG A 222 -14.04 -1.17 -5.59
CA ARG A 222 -14.85 0.00 -5.95
C ARG A 222 -15.66 0.52 -4.78
N LYS A 223 -16.25 -0.38 -3.98
CA LYS A 223 -17.09 0.04 -2.85
C LYS A 223 -16.29 0.74 -1.76
N ILE A 224 -15.13 0.21 -1.40
CA ILE A 224 -14.26 0.83 -0.39
C ILE A 224 -13.59 2.08 -0.94
N HIS A 225 -13.22 2.11 -2.22
CA HIS A 225 -12.80 3.33 -2.91
C HIS A 225 -13.85 4.43 -2.77
N ASN A 226 -15.10 4.16 -3.17
CA ASN A 226 -16.21 5.11 -3.05
C ASN A 226 -16.39 5.56 -1.60
N LEU A 227 -16.38 4.64 -0.63
CA LEU A 227 -16.51 4.99 0.79
C LEU A 227 -15.44 5.99 1.25
N VAL A 228 -14.18 5.80 0.83
CA VAL A 228 -13.07 6.69 1.18
C VAL A 228 -13.17 8.02 0.42
N THR A 229 -13.44 8.00 -0.88
CA THR A 229 -13.53 9.22 -1.68
C THR A 229 -14.74 10.06 -1.31
N ASP A 230 -15.86 9.43 -0.97
CA ASP A 230 -17.08 10.08 -0.52
C ASP A 230 -16.86 10.74 0.83
N PHE A 231 -16.14 10.09 1.77
CA PHE A 231 -15.75 10.74 3.02
C PHE A 231 -14.94 12.03 2.77
N LEU A 232 -13.97 11.97 1.87
CA LEU A 232 -13.14 13.14 1.54
C LEU A 232 -13.92 14.25 0.82
N ALA A 233 -14.85 13.89 -0.06
CA ALA A 233 -15.61 14.83 -0.88
C ALA A 233 -16.81 15.43 -0.14
N LEU A 234 -17.56 14.61 0.60
CA LEU A 234 -18.85 14.95 1.20
C LEU A 234 -18.72 15.51 2.63
N MET A 235 -17.64 15.17 3.34
CA MET A 235 -17.39 15.58 4.73
C MET A 235 -16.06 16.36 4.90
N PRO A 236 -15.83 17.46 4.15
CA PRO A 236 -14.58 18.21 4.21
C PRO A 236 -14.30 18.83 5.59
N MET A 237 -15.35 19.10 6.38
CA MET A 237 -15.20 19.62 7.75
C MET A 237 -14.63 18.57 8.70
N LYS A 238 -15.00 17.29 8.55
CA LYS A 238 -14.39 16.19 9.32
C LYS A 238 -12.93 16.02 8.95
N VAL A 239 -12.59 16.03 7.67
CA VAL A 239 -11.19 15.97 7.21
C VAL A 239 -10.35 17.12 7.81
N LYS A 240 -10.90 18.35 7.84
CA LYS A 240 -10.26 19.50 8.48
C LYS A 240 -10.07 19.29 9.99
N GLN A 241 -11.06 18.74 10.69
CA GLN A 241 -10.95 18.42 12.12
C GLN A 241 -9.86 17.37 12.39
N LEU A 242 -9.78 16.32 11.56
CA LEU A 242 -8.72 15.31 11.64
C LEU A 242 -7.33 15.95 11.49
N ARG A 243 -7.18 16.89 10.54
CA ARG A 243 -5.91 17.62 10.36
C ARG A 243 -5.56 18.49 11.54
N ASN A 244 -6.50 19.31 12.01
CA ASN A 244 -6.26 20.18 13.16
C ASN A 244 -5.85 19.38 14.41
N ARG A 245 -6.50 18.23 14.64
CA ARG A 245 -6.15 17.34 15.76
C ARG A 245 -4.75 16.74 15.60
N ALA A 246 -4.37 16.30 14.40
CA ALA A 246 -3.01 15.82 14.15
C ALA A 246 -1.94 16.91 14.40
N ASP A 247 -2.22 18.16 14.04
CA ASP A 247 -1.34 19.31 14.29
C ASP A 247 -1.27 19.67 15.79
N GLU A 248 -2.36 19.51 16.54
CA GLU A 248 -2.40 19.63 18.01
C GLU A 248 -1.60 18.53 18.69
N ASP A 249 -1.80 17.27 18.29
CA ASP A 249 -1.09 16.11 18.82
C ASP A 249 0.42 16.21 18.59
N ALA A 250 0.84 16.64 17.39
CA ALA A 250 2.25 16.87 17.10
C ALA A 250 2.87 17.96 17.99
N ARG A 251 2.13 19.05 18.25
CA ARG A 251 2.57 20.12 19.18
C ARG A 251 2.68 19.61 20.61
N MET A 252 1.71 18.82 21.06
CA MET A 252 1.74 18.20 22.39
C MET A 252 2.95 17.27 22.55
N ILE A 253 3.19 16.39 21.57
CA ILE A 253 4.37 15.50 21.56
C ILE A 253 5.66 16.31 21.61
N HIS A 254 5.78 17.35 20.78
CA HIS A 254 6.97 18.18 20.75
C HIS A 254 7.23 18.86 22.11
N MET A 255 6.18 19.39 22.74
CA MET A 255 6.27 20.01 24.05
C MET A 255 6.63 19.00 25.16
N SER A 256 6.05 17.78 25.15
CA SER A 256 6.43 16.72 26.10
C SER A 256 7.89 16.35 25.99
N ILE A 257 8.41 16.17 24.76
CA ILE A 257 9.82 15.84 24.51
C ILE A 257 10.74 16.96 25.01
N GLN A 258 10.38 18.23 24.77
CA GLN A 258 11.17 19.37 25.28
C GLN A 258 11.22 19.42 26.81
N MET A 259 10.12 19.02 27.47
CA MET A 259 10.03 18.95 28.94
C MET A 259 10.68 17.68 29.53
N GLY A 260 11.21 16.78 28.69
CA GLY A 260 11.79 15.51 29.12
C GLY A 260 10.76 14.46 29.58
N ASN A 261 9.48 14.66 29.25
CA ASN A 261 8.39 13.75 29.56
C ASN A 261 8.11 12.81 28.38
N ASP A 262 7.58 11.63 28.68
CA ASP A 262 7.07 10.73 27.64
C ASP A 262 5.88 11.34 26.89
N PRO A 263 5.72 11.04 25.59
CA PRO A 263 4.58 11.50 24.82
C PRO A 263 3.27 10.93 25.39
N PRO A 264 2.13 11.64 25.26
CA PRO A 264 0.84 11.14 25.72
C PRO A 264 0.50 9.80 25.05
N ILE A 265 0.05 8.83 25.84
CA ILE A 265 -0.20 7.45 25.38
C ILE A 265 -1.52 7.35 24.59
N SER A 266 -2.49 8.23 24.85
CA SER A 266 -3.85 8.17 24.32
C SER A 266 -4.12 9.16 23.17
N LEU A 267 -3.19 9.30 22.22
CA LEU A 267 -3.40 10.18 21.06
C LEU A 267 -4.20 9.46 19.97
N ARG A 268 -5.23 10.13 19.45
CA ARG A 268 -6.08 9.59 18.38
C ARG A 268 -5.40 9.79 17.02
N ARG A 269 -4.94 8.70 16.41
CA ARG A 269 -4.19 8.69 15.14
C ARG A 269 -5.08 8.61 13.90
N ASP A 270 -6.26 9.19 13.96
CA ASP A 270 -7.33 9.02 12.96
C ASP A 270 -6.89 9.44 11.55
N LEU A 271 -6.19 10.58 11.41
CA LEU A 271 -5.65 11.03 10.12
C LEU A 271 -4.54 10.12 9.59
N GLU A 272 -3.67 9.63 10.48
CA GLU A 272 -2.64 8.66 10.11
C GLU A 272 -3.27 7.37 9.59
N HIS A 273 -4.29 6.84 10.28
CA HIS A 273 -5.02 5.66 9.83
C HIS A 273 -5.72 5.89 8.47
N LEU A 274 -6.28 7.08 8.21
CA LEU A 274 -6.85 7.42 6.90
C LEU A 274 -5.78 7.42 5.78
N MET A 275 -4.59 7.98 6.05
CA MET A 275 -3.48 7.97 5.09
C MET A 275 -2.97 6.55 4.81
N LEU A 276 -2.88 5.72 5.84
CA LEU A 276 -2.49 4.32 5.72
C LEU A 276 -3.54 3.47 5.01
N LEU A 277 -4.83 3.75 5.21
CA LEU A 277 -5.91 3.13 4.46
C LEU A 277 -5.79 3.42 2.97
N ILE A 278 -5.60 4.69 2.60
CA ILE A 278 -5.37 5.10 1.20
C ILE A 278 -4.10 4.42 0.66
N ALA A 279 -3.03 4.36 1.45
CA ALA A 279 -1.79 3.70 1.05
C ALA A 279 -2.00 2.23 0.72
N GLU A 280 -2.73 1.50 1.55
CA GLU A 280 -2.94 0.07 1.38
C GLU A 280 -3.96 -0.24 0.29
N LEU A 281 -5.06 0.53 0.20
CA LEU A 281 -6.14 0.36 -0.80
C LEU A 281 -5.62 0.46 -2.24
N TYR A 282 -4.71 1.40 -2.52
CA TYR A 282 -4.16 1.61 -3.86
C TYR A 282 -2.80 0.92 -4.08
N ARG A 283 -2.35 0.08 -3.14
CA ARG A 283 -1.08 -0.64 -3.26
C ARG A 283 -1.10 -1.67 -4.39
N LYS A 284 -2.25 -2.27 -4.65
CA LYS A 284 -2.46 -3.28 -5.68
C LYS A 284 -3.62 -2.86 -6.57
N ASP A 285 -3.51 -3.10 -7.87
CA ASP A 285 -4.59 -2.91 -8.82
C ASP A 285 -4.71 -4.13 -9.74
N PRO A 286 -5.25 -5.27 -9.23
CA PRO A 286 -5.31 -6.52 -9.98
C PRO A 286 -6.22 -6.44 -11.22
N PHE A 287 -7.20 -5.55 -11.22
CA PHE A 287 -8.16 -5.37 -12.30
C PHE A 287 -7.84 -4.17 -13.22
N ASN A 288 -6.73 -3.46 -13.00
CA ASN A 288 -6.34 -2.25 -13.72
C ASN A 288 -7.48 -1.20 -13.77
N LEU A 289 -8.11 -0.95 -12.63
CA LEU A 289 -9.22 0.00 -12.50
C LEU A 289 -8.74 1.45 -12.52
N GLU A 290 -7.45 1.68 -12.27
CA GLU A 290 -6.81 3.00 -12.25
C GLU A 290 -7.46 4.00 -11.27
N LEU A 291 -8.11 3.52 -10.20
CA LEU A 291 -8.86 4.34 -9.24
C LEU A 291 -8.00 5.40 -8.53
N ALA A 292 -6.69 5.14 -8.36
CA ALA A 292 -5.75 6.11 -7.79
C ALA A 292 -5.63 7.39 -8.65
N HIS A 293 -5.96 7.32 -9.95
CA HIS A 293 -5.93 8.46 -10.86
C HIS A 293 -6.85 9.60 -10.40
N GLU A 294 -7.93 9.29 -9.69
CA GLU A 294 -8.88 10.29 -9.20
C GLU A 294 -8.29 11.24 -8.14
N TYR A 295 -7.17 10.88 -7.51
CA TYR A 295 -6.45 11.77 -6.59
C TYR A 295 -5.56 12.79 -7.29
N TRP A 296 -5.42 12.67 -8.61
CA TRP A 296 -4.54 13.52 -9.40
C TRP A 296 -5.36 14.40 -10.33
N CYS A 297 -5.00 15.68 -10.42
CA CYS A 297 -5.55 16.61 -11.39
C CYS A 297 -4.41 17.05 -12.33
N PRO A 298 -4.45 16.69 -13.63
CA PRO A 298 -3.43 17.14 -14.57
C PRO A 298 -3.43 18.67 -14.63
N SER A 299 -2.27 19.27 -14.37
CA SER A 299 -2.05 20.71 -14.52
C SER A 299 -1.68 21.08 -15.96
N GLU A 300 -1.16 20.09 -16.71
CA GLU A 300 -0.75 20.18 -18.10
C GLU A 300 -1.44 19.06 -18.89
N PRO A 301 -2.04 19.35 -20.06
CA PRO A 301 -2.54 18.30 -20.93
C PRO A 301 -1.37 17.45 -21.40
N LEU A 302 -1.35 16.17 -21.01
CA LEU A 302 -0.41 15.22 -21.59
C LEU A 302 -0.67 15.16 -23.10
N GLN A 303 0.34 15.50 -23.89
CA GLN A 303 0.34 15.21 -25.33
C GLN A 303 0.42 13.69 -25.51
N THR A 304 -0.71 12.99 -25.40
CA THR A 304 -0.81 11.63 -25.91
C THR A 304 -0.73 11.68 -27.43
N SER A 305 0.43 11.29 -27.95
CA SER A 305 0.62 11.00 -29.37
C SER A 305 0.14 9.58 -29.65
N THR A 306 -0.71 9.44 -30.69
CA THR A 306 -1.32 8.21 -31.27
C THR A 306 -2.48 7.62 -30.43
N ILE A 307 -3.72 7.43 -30.94
CA ILE A 307 -4.14 6.84 -32.23
C ILE A 307 -5.51 7.43 -32.71
N MET A 308 -5.60 7.70 -34.02
CA MET A 308 -6.76 7.86 -34.93
C MET A 308 -7.94 8.80 -34.60
N GLY A 309 -7.97 9.93 -35.33
CA GLY A 309 -9.09 10.26 -36.22
C GLY A 309 -10.48 10.43 -35.61
N SER A 310 -10.73 11.54 -34.93
CA SER A 310 -12.07 12.11 -34.88
C SER A 310 -11.99 13.64 -34.81
N TYR A 311 -12.61 14.28 -35.79
CA TYR A 311 -12.65 15.73 -36.05
C TYR A 311 -13.68 16.44 -35.16
N LEU A 312 -13.73 16.07 -33.88
CA LEU A 312 -14.51 16.76 -32.86
C LEU A 312 -13.55 17.16 -31.75
N GLY A 313 -13.35 18.47 -31.59
CA GLY A 313 -12.46 19.04 -30.58
C GLY A 313 -12.75 18.45 -29.21
N VAL A 314 -11.71 17.90 -28.58
CA VAL A 314 -11.75 17.49 -27.18
C VAL A 314 -11.95 18.77 -26.38
N ALA A 315 -13.21 19.05 -26.06
CA ALA A 315 -13.60 20.15 -25.20
C ALA A 315 -12.80 20.02 -23.90
N HIS A 316 -12.30 21.15 -23.40
CA HIS A 316 -11.67 21.25 -22.09
C HIS A 316 -12.70 20.84 -21.02
N GLN A 317 -12.82 19.55 -20.74
CA GLN A 317 -13.66 19.09 -19.65
C GLN A 317 -12.96 19.47 -18.36
N ARG A 318 -13.56 20.42 -17.63
CA ARG A 318 -13.16 20.75 -16.27
C ARG A 318 -13.17 19.45 -15.46
N PRO A 319 -12.11 19.16 -14.68
CA PRO A 319 -12.05 17.92 -13.90
C PRO A 319 -13.28 17.83 -12.97
N PRO A 320 -13.84 16.63 -12.76
CA PRO A 320 -14.95 16.41 -11.84
C PRO A 320 -14.68 17.01 -10.47
N GLN A 321 -15.72 17.52 -9.80
CA GLN A 321 -15.58 18.17 -8.49
C GLN A 321 -14.91 17.24 -7.47
N ARG A 322 -15.25 15.94 -7.49
CA ARG A 322 -14.65 14.91 -6.63
C ARG A 322 -13.12 14.83 -6.82
N GLN A 323 -12.65 14.69 -8.06
CA GLN A 323 -11.21 14.70 -8.41
C GLN A 323 -10.50 15.98 -7.95
N VAL A 324 -11.14 17.16 -8.06
CA VAL A 324 -10.58 18.42 -7.57
C VAL A 324 -10.40 18.39 -6.04
N VAL A 325 -11.38 17.88 -5.30
CA VAL A 325 -11.31 17.78 -3.83
C VAL A 325 -10.23 16.79 -3.40
N LEU A 326 -10.16 15.62 -4.04
CA LEU A 326 -9.15 14.61 -3.75
C LEU A 326 -7.73 15.12 -4.03
N SER A 327 -7.52 15.79 -5.18
CA SER A 327 -6.22 16.38 -5.49
C SER A 327 -5.83 17.50 -4.52
N LYS A 328 -6.80 18.32 -4.11
CA LYS A 328 -6.58 19.32 -3.07
C LYS A 328 -6.21 18.68 -1.74
N PHE A 329 -6.86 17.58 -1.35
CA PHE A 329 -6.51 16.82 -0.14
C PHE A 329 -5.05 16.35 -0.16
N VAL A 330 -4.59 15.73 -1.25
CA VAL A 330 -3.19 15.26 -1.37
C VAL A 330 -2.18 16.40 -1.18
N ARG A 331 -2.45 17.57 -1.77
CA ARG A 331 -1.57 18.75 -1.64
C ARG A 331 -1.62 19.34 -0.23
N GLN A 332 -2.82 19.60 0.29
CA GLN A 332 -3.01 20.20 1.61
C GLN A 332 -2.44 19.34 2.74
N MET A 333 -2.48 18.01 2.61
CA MET A 333 -1.86 17.14 3.61
C MET A 333 -0.34 17.25 3.62
N GLY A 334 0.29 17.56 2.49
CA GLY A 334 1.74 17.77 2.39
C GLY A 334 2.21 19.16 2.83
N ASP A 335 1.31 20.14 2.95
CA ASP A 335 1.64 21.49 3.42
C ASP A 335 1.90 21.48 4.94
N LEU A 336 2.98 22.15 5.37
CA LEU A 336 3.37 22.29 6.78
C LEU A 336 3.30 20.97 7.58
N LEU A 337 3.81 19.89 6.99
CA LEU A 337 3.65 18.53 7.47
C LEU A 337 4.34 18.30 8.84
N PRO A 338 3.59 17.96 9.90
CA PRO A 338 4.16 17.53 11.18
C PRO A 338 4.95 16.22 11.05
N SER A 339 5.97 16.05 11.90
CA SER A 339 6.82 14.86 11.89
C SER A 339 6.09 13.55 12.19
N THR A 340 4.96 13.61 12.91
CA THR A 340 4.11 12.45 13.25
C THR A 340 3.43 11.85 12.02
N ILE A 341 3.01 12.68 11.07
CA ILE A 341 2.30 12.24 9.86
C ILE A 341 3.21 12.21 8.62
N TYR A 342 4.51 12.47 8.76
CA TYR A 342 5.49 12.39 7.69
C TYR A 342 5.52 11.02 7.00
N ILE A 343 5.71 9.95 7.78
CA ILE A 343 5.77 8.57 7.25
C ILE A 343 4.40 8.13 6.68
N PRO A 344 3.26 8.33 7.38
CA PRO A 344 1.94 8.06 6.81
C PRO A 344 1.69 8.76 5.48
N TYR A 345 2.08 10.02 5.35
CA TYR A 345 1.93 10.78 4.11
C TYR A 345 2.77 10.19 2.96
N LEU A 346 4.03 9.83 3.21
CA LEU A 346 4.87 9.16 2.21
C LEU A 346 4.31 7.80 1.78
N LYS A 347 3.79 7.01 2.73
CA LYS A 347 3.12 5.74 2.43
C LYS A 347 1.86 5.95 1.59
N MET A 348 1.07 6.98 1.90
CA MET A 348 -0.11 7.36 1.12
C MET A 348 0.29 7.71 -0.32
N LEU A 349 1.29 8.59 -0.51
CA LEU A 349 1.81 8.90 -1.84
C LEU A 349 2.32 7.67 -2.58
N ARG A 350 2.94 6.70 -1.87
CA ARG A 350 3.41 5.45 -2.46
C ARG A 350 2.26 4.62 -3.02
N GLY A 351 1.15 4.50 -2.30
CA GLY A 351 -0.06 3.83 -2.81
C GLY A 351 -0.67 4.60 -4.00
N LEU A 352 -0.72 5.93 -3.92
CA LEU A 352 -1.26 6.78 -4.98
C LEU A 352 -0.35 6.89 -6.22
N ALA A 353 0.89 6.43 -6.15
CA ALA A 353 1.85 6.40 -7.27
C ALA A 353 1.82 5.07 -8.05
N SER A 354 0.86 4.19 -7.77
CA SER A 354 0.63 2.97 -8.53
C SER A 354 0.10 3.28 -9.94
N GLY A 355 0.86 2.93 -10.97
CA GLY A 355 0.51 3.11 -12.37
C GLY A 355 1.30 4.23 -13.08
N PRO A 356 1.46 4.18 -14.42
CA PRO A 356 2.34 5.09 -15.15
C PRO A 356 2.00 6.58 -15.00
N GLN A 357 0.72 6.94 -15.11
CA GLN A 357 0.26 8.32 -15.00
C GLN A 357 0.33 8.85 -13.57
N CYS A 358 -0.16 8.04 -12.62
CA CYS A 358 -0.09 8.31 -11.18
C CYS A 358 1.34 8.56 -10.70
N ALA A 359 2.29 7.72 -11.12
CA ALA A 359 3.70 7.89 -10.83
C ALA A 359 4.26 9.20 -11.41
N HIS A 360 3.88 9.56 -12.64
CA HIS A 360 4.27 10.85 -13.24
C HIS A 360 3.71 12.04 -12.45
N TYR A 361 2.43 12.02 -12.04
CA TYR A 361 1.85 13.09 -11.24
C TYR A 361 2.49 13.21 -9.86
N CYS A 362 2.77 12.08 -9.20
CA CYS A 362 3.48 12.07 -7.93
C CYS A 362 4.92 12.61 -8.08
N PHE A 363 5.63 12.24 -9.15
CA PHE A 363 6.94 12.81 -9.47
C PHE A 363 6.88 14.33 -9.63
N SER A 364 5.89 14.83 -10.37
CA SER A 364 5.68 16.26 -10.61
C SER A 364 5.31 17.01 -9.32
N LEU A 365 4.49 16.43 -8.44
CA LEU A 365 4.19 16.98 -7.12
C LEU A 365 5.47 17.22 -6.31
N LEU A 366 6.31 16.19 -6.17
CA LEU A 366 7.57 16.25 -5.42
C LEU A 366 8.59 17.22 -6.05
N LYS A 367 8.53 17.41 -7.37
CA LYS A 367 9.35 18.40 -8.09
C LYS A 367 8.88 19.83 -7.79
N VAL A 368 7.58 20.10 -7.87
CA VAL A 368 7.00 21.41 -7.58
C VAL A 368 7.26 21.82 -6.12
N ASN A 369 7.12 20.89 -5.18
CA ASN A 369 7.40 21.13 -3.76
C ASN A 369 8.84 21.58 -3.47
N GLY A 370 9.80 21.23 -4.35
CA GLY A 370 11.20 21.66 -4.24
C GLY A 370 11.50 22.99 -4.93
N SER A 371 10.60 23.52 -5.77
CA SER A 371 10.82 24.74 -6.55
C SER A 371 10.57 26.03 -5.78
N SER A 372 9.91 25.95 -4.62
CA SER A 372 9.69 27.08 -3.71
C SER A 372 10.95 27.37 -2.87
N HIS A 373 11.64 28.47 -3.20
CA HIS A 373 12.75 29.13 -2.48
C HIS A 373 14.16 28.52 -2.56
N ALA A 374 14.82 28.67 -3.72
CA ALA A 374 16.27 28.48 -3.86
C ALA A 374 17.12 29.69 -3.39
N GLU A 375 16.53 30.83 -3.00
CA GLU A 375 17.32 32.07 -2.81
C GLU A 375 17.69 32.42 -1.35
N ASN A 376 17.26 31.68 -0.32
CA ASN A 376 17.65 31.98 1.07
C ASN A 376 18.00 30.71 1.87
N ILE A 377 19.20 30.17 1.63
CA ILE A 377 19.77 28.94 2.23
C ILE A 377 20.04 29.06 3.75
N GLN A 378 19.61 30.13 4.42
CA GLN A 378 19.76 30.31 5.87
C GLN A 378 18.43 30.29 6.65
N GLY A 379 17.29 30.05 5.98
CA GLY A 379 16.00 29.80 6.63
C GLY A 379 15.36 28.53 6.12
N ALA A 380 14.94 27.64 7.02
CA ALA A 380 14.24 26.39 6.75
C ALA A 380 12.91 26.60 5.97
N GLY A 381 12.97 26.79 4.65
CA GLY A 381 11.85 27.28 3.84
C GLY A 381 11.40 26.39 2.68
N GLY A 382 11.88 25.15 2.57
CA GLY A 382 11.45 24.18 1.56
C GLY A 382 10.55 23.08 2.15
N SER A 383 9.66 22.50 1.34
CA SER A 383 8.84 21.37 1.79
C SER A 383 9.74 20.14 2.08
N PRO A 384 9.61 19.49 3.25
CA PRO A 384 10.39 18.29 3.59
C PRO A 384 10.06 17.09 2.70
N VAL A 385 8.96 17.17 1.93
CA VAL A 385 8.53 16.15 0.97
C VAL A 385 8.76 16.70 -0.44
N SER A 386 10.02 16.72 -0.84
CA SER A 386 10.47 17.17 -2.16
C SER A 386 11.72 16.40 -2.60
N TRP A 387 11.96 16.32 -3.92
CA TRP A 387 13.18 15.68 -4.45
C TRP A 387 14.44 16.39 -3.98
N GLU A 388 14.42 17.72 -3.97
CA GLU A 388 15.56 18.54 -3.56
C GLU A 388 15.95 18.26 -2.11
N HIS A 389 14.98 18.30 -1.18
CA HIS A 389 15.24 18.01 0.22
C HIS A 389 15.76 16.57 0.42
N PHE A 390 15.18 15.59 -0.28
CA PHE A 390 15.57 14.19 -0.12
C PHE A 390 17.01 13.92 -0.59
N PHE A 391 17.37 14.31 -1.82
CA PHE A 391 18.71 14.08 -2.34
C PHE A 391 19.77 14.91 -1.60
N HIS A 392 19.43 16.14 -1.20
CA HIS A 392 20.32 16.93 -0.34
C HIS A 392 20.57 16.25 1.01
N SER A 393 19.52 15.73 1.65
CA SER A 393 19.65 14.96 2.91
C SER A 393 20.53 13.72 2.73
N LEU A 394 20.38 12.94 1.66
CA LEU A 394 21.24 11.79 1.38
C LEU A 394 22.72 12.19 1.20
N MET A 395 22.99 13.30 0.49
CA MET A 395 24.34 13.81 0.33
C MET A 395 24.96 14.23 1.66
N LEU A 396 24.18 14.91 2.53
CA LEU A 396 24.63 15.28 3.88
C LEU A 396 24.92 14.04 4.73
N TYR A 397 24.06 13.02 4.71
CA TYR A 397 24.34 11.78 5.44
C TYR A 397 25.61 11.10 4.92
N HIS A 398 25.82 11.05 3.60
CA HIS A 398 27.04 10.49 3.01
C HIS A 398 28.29 11.26 3.44
N GLU A 399 28.26 12.59 3.43
CA GLU A 399 29.40 13.42 3.83
C GLU A 399 29.74 13.23 5.31
N HIS A 400 28.75 13.25 6.20
CA HIS A 400 28.96 13.10 7.64
C HIS A 400 29.46 11.70 7.99
N LEU A 401 28.80 10.65 7.50
CA LEU A 401 29.18 9.26 7.80
C LEU A 401 30.56 8.88 7.26
N ARG A 402 31.02 9.52 6.17
CA ARG A 402 32.36 9.29 5.62
C ARG A 402 33.46 9.95 6.47
N LYS A 403 33.20 11.15 7.01
CA LYS A 403 34.16 11.84 7.91
C LYS A 403 34.35 11.09 9.23
N ASP A 404 33.38 10.27 9.63
CA ASP A 404 33.41 9.47 10.85
C ASP A 404 34.12 8.11 10.70
N LEU A 405 34.60 7.72 9.50
CA LEU A 405 35.50 6.58 9.37
C LEU A 405 36.86 6.92 10.02
N PRO A 406 37.39 6.08 10.91
CA PRO A 406 38.66 6.37 11.57
C PRO A 406 39.79 6.45 10.54
N SER A 407 40.26 7.67 10.28
CA SER A 407 41.54 7.88 9.61
C SER A 407 42.64 7.36 10.53
N ALA A 408 43.60 6.62 9.99
CA ALA A 408 44.67 5.96 10.75
C ALA A 408 45.57 6.93 11.55
N ASP A 409 45.41 8.25 11.40
CA ASP A 409 46.32 9.28 11.93
C ASP A 409 45.75 10.20 13.03
N SER A 410 44.52 10.01 13.53
CA SER A 410 43.94 10.97 14.51
C SER A 410 43.76 10.37 15.92
N VAL A 411 44.85 10.28 16.69
CA VAL A 411 44.85 9.85 18.10
C VAL A 411 44.40 10.96 19.08
N GLN A 412 44.21 12.20 18.64
CA GLN A 412 43.99 13.30 19.58
C GLN A 412 43.04 14.35 19.03
N TYR A 413 41.72 14.16 19.09
CA TYR A 413 40.75 15.24 19.35
C TYR A 413 39.39 14.65 19.76
N ARG A 414 39.15 14.69 21.08
CA ARG A 414 37.90 14.84 21.85
C ARG A 414 36.57 14.42 21.18
N HIS A 415 35.94 13.43 21.81
CA HIS A 415 34.48 13.19 21.91
C HIS A 415 33.58 14.27 21.29
N LEU A 416 33.24 14.14 20.00
CA LEU A 416 31.92 14.51 19.51
C LEU A 416 31.02 13.26 19.64
N PRO A 417 29.75 13.38 20.05
CA PRO A 417 28.84 12.24 20.05
C PRO A 417 28.67 11.76 18.61
N LEU A 418 28.83 10.44 18.40
CA LEU A 418 28.47 9.72 17.19
C LEU A 418 27.06 10.14 16.76
N ARG A 419 26.90 11.03 15.75
CA ARG A 419 25.59 11.31 15.15
C ARG A 419 25.29 10.24 14.10
N GLY A 420 25.06 9.01 14.57
CA GLY A 420 24.45 7.97 13.74
C GLY A 420 23.04 8.38 13.32
N ILE A 421 22.55 7.81 12.22
CA ILE A 421 21.16 7.98 11.77
C ILE A 421 20.24 7.47 12.88
N THR A 422 19.34 8.32 13.38
CA THR A 422 18.35 7.91 14.40
C THR A 422 17.31 6.98 13.79
N GLN A 423 16.64 6.17 14.61
CA GLN A 423 15.58 5.26 14.11
C GLN A 423 14.48 6.01 13.35
N LYS A 424 14.07 7.20 13.83
CA LYS A 424 13.04 8.01 13.17
C LYS A 424 13.50 8.53 11.81
N GLU A 425 14.75 8.97 11.69
CA GLU A 425 15.34 9.38 10.41
C GLU A 425 15.46 8.19 9.46
N GLN A 426 15.88 7.03 9.96
CA GLN A 426 15.96 5.80 9.18
C GLN A 426 14.58 5.41 8.62
N ASP A 427 13.54 5.41 9.44
CA ASP A 427 12.18 5.07 9.01
C ASP A 427 11.65 6.05 7.95
N GLY A 428 11.96 7.35 8.10
CA GLY A 428 11.66 8.39 7.11
C GLY A 428 12.39 8.19 5.78
N LEU A 429 13.70 7.91 5.84
CA LEU A 429 14.53 7.61 4.66
C LEU A 429 14.01 6.37 3.92
N ILE A 430 13.70 5.30 4.66
CA ILE A 430 13.14 4.07 4.09
C ILE A 430 11.80 4.37 3.38
N ALA A 431 10.89 5.10 4.02
CA ALA A 431 9.61 5.45 3.42
C ALA A 431 9.78 6.24 2.12
N PHE A 432 10.73 7.18 2.06
CA PHE A 432 11.00 7.97 0.86
C PHE A 432 11.71 7.16 -0.23
N LEU A 433 12.65 6.28 0.12
CA LEU A 433 13.29 5.34 -0.81
C LEU A 433 12.26 4.40 -1.45
N GLN A 434 11.31 3.89 -0.66
CA GLN A 434 10.21 3.06 -1.16
C GLN A 434 9.28 3.83 -2.10
N LEU A 435 8.95 5.08 -1.79
CA LEU A 435 8.19 5.96 -2.69
C LEU A 435 8.94 6.19 -4.00
N THR A 436 10.24 6.50 -3.92
CA THR A 436 11.12 6.70 -5.08
C THR A 436 11.12 5.46 -5.97
N THR A 437 11.31 4.28 -5.35
CA THR A 437 11.32 2.98 -6.02
C THR A 437 10.01 2.72 -6.78
N VAL A 438 8.85 3.02 -6.18
CA VAL A 438 7.55 2.86 -6.87
C VAL A 438 7.45 3.82 -8.07
N ILE A 439 7.77 5.10 -7.88
CA ILE A 439 7.67 6.11 -8.94
C ILE A 439 8.54 5.74 -10.16
N VAL A 440 9.80 5.35 -9.93
CA VAL A 440 10.76 5.08 -11.02
C VAL A 440 10.58 3.71 -11.67
N ASN A 441 9.86 2.78 -11.02
CA ASN A 441 9.42 1.53 -11.63
C ASN A 441 8.29 1.77 -12.65
N TRP A 442 7.38 2.70 -12.37
CA TRP A 442 6.24 3.01 -13.23
C TRP A 442 6.52 4.12 -14.27
N SER A 443 7.48 4.99 -14.03
CA SER A 443 7.79 6.14 -14.89
C SER A 443 9.27 6.18 -15.30
N GLU A 444 9.55 5.80 -16.54
CA GLU A 444 10.89 5.92 -17.14
C GLU A 444 11.36 7.38 -17.22
N ASN A 445 10.46 8.31 -17.55
CA ASN A 445 10.79 9.73 -17.57
C ASN A 445 11.25 10.24 -16.20
N ALA A 446 10.60 9.80 -15.12
CA ALA A 446 11.05 10.14 -13.77
C ALA A 446 12.42 9.53 -13.47
N ARG A 447 12.62 8.26 -13.84
CA ARG A 447 13.88 7.53 -13.66
C ARG A 447 15.06 8.25 -14.32
N LEU A 448 14.94 8.61 -15.60
CA LEU A 448 15.97 9.34 -16.33
C LEU A 448 16.19 10.75 -15.74
N ALA A 449 15.12 11.51 -15.52
CA ALA A 449 15.22 12.87 -14.98
C ALA A 449 15.91 12.95 -13.61
N LEU A 450 15.70 11.95 -12.74
CA LEU A 450 16.37 11.88 -11.44
C LEU A 450 17.87 11.56 -11.58
N CYS A 451 18.23 10.60 -12.44
CA CYS A 451 19.61 10.16 -12.61
C CYS A 451 20.48 11.14 -13.42
N GLU A 452 19.88 11.89 -14.35
CA GLU A 452 20.55 12.91 -15.15
C GLU A 452 20.68 14.25 -14.42
N HIS A 453 20.08 14.41 -13.24
CA HIS A 453 20.16 15.65 -12.48
C HIS A 453 21.62 15.94 -12.06
N PRO A 454 22.21 17.08 -12.47
CA PRO A 454 23.65 17.32 -12.37
C PRO A 454 24.15 17.41 -10.92
N GLN A 455 23.29 17.80 -9.98
CA GLN A 455 23.68 17.98 -8.58
C GLN A 455 23.37 16.76 -7.70
N TRP A 456 22.36 15.96 -8.04
CA TRP A 456 21.91 14.90 -7.12
C TRP A 456 22.75 13.65 -7.24
N THR A 457 23.22 13.32 -8.46
CA THR A 457 24.09 12.16 -8.74
C THR A 457 23.69 10.89 -7.94
N PRO A 458 22.41 10.49 -7.98
CA PRO A 458 21.83 9.57 -7.00
C PRO A 458 22.55 8.22 -6.93
N VAL A 459 23.01 7.70 -8.07
CA VAL A 459 23.80 6.47 -8.15
C VAL A 459 25.08 6.56 -7.30
N VAL A 460 25.84 7.66 -7.43
CA VAL A 460 27.11 7.84 -6.71
C VAL A 460 26.87 7.98 -5.21
N VAL A 461 25.89 8.79 -4.82
CA VAL A 461 25.56 9.04 -3.41
C VAL A 461 25.08 7.75 -2.74
N ILE A 462 24.17 7.01 -3.38
CA ILE A 462 23.64 5.75 -2.83
C ILE A 462 24.76 4.70 -2.69
N LEU A 463 25.62 4.53 -3.71
CA LEU A 463 26.75 3.59 -3.62
C LEU A 463 27.75 4.01 -2.53
N GLY A 464 27.98 5.32 -2.34
CA GLY A 464 28.79 5.84 -1.24
C GLY A 464 28.21 5.51 0.13
N LEU A 465 26.90 5.67 0.31
CA LEU A 465 26.19 5.28 1.54
C LEU A 465 26.26 3.78 1.82
N LEU A 466 26.26 2.92 0.79
CA LEU A 466 26.41 1.48 0.95
C LEU A 466 27.78 1.07 1.52
N GLN A 467 28.81 1.90 1.30
CA GLN A 467 30.15 1.72 1.90
C GLN A 467 30.21 2.19 3.36
N CYS A 468 29.26 3.01 3.82
CA CYS A 468 29.18 3.45 5.20
C CYS A 468 28.61 2.36 6.13
N SER A 469 28.88 2.50 7.43
CA SER A 469 28.35 1.64 8.49
C SER A 469 26.90 2.03 8.84
N ILE A 470 25.96 1.75 7.92
CA ILE A 470 24.52 1.97 8.11
C ILE A 470 23.77 0.63 8.30
N PRO A 471 22.56 0.65 8.91
CA PRO A 471 21.78 -0.57 9.15
C PRO A 471 21.49 -1.36 7.86
N PRO A 472 21.53 -2.72 7.88
CA PRO A 472 21.32 -3.55 6.70
C PRO A 472 19.98 -3.32 5.99
N ILE A 473 18.91 -3.01 6.74
CA ILE A 473 17.59 -2.71 6.18
C ILE A 473 17.65 -1.45 5.29
N LEU A 474 18.36 -0.41 5.72
CA LEU A 474 18.54 0.80 4.92
C LEU A 474 19.38 0.51 3.67
N LYS A 475 20.44 -0.30 3.79
CA LYS A 475 21.24 -0.75 2.63
C LYS A 475 20.39 -1.54 1.62
N ALA A 476 19.49 -2.40 2.10
CA ALA A 476 18.59 -3.15 1.23
C ALA A 476 17.68 -2.21 0.42
N GLU A 477 17.07 -1.21 1.05
CA GLU A 477 16.20 -0.23 0.37
C GLU A 477 16.96 0.69 -0.60
N LEU A 478 18.22 1.02 -0.27
CA LEU A 478 19.13 1.70 -1.19
C LEU A 478 19.43 0.85 -2.44
N LEU A 479 19.67 -0.46 -2.27
CA LEU A 479 19.86 -1.38 -3.39
C LEU A 479 18.57 -1.59 -4.21
N GLU A 480 17.39 -1.64 -3.59
CA GLU A 480 16.11 -1.70 -4.32
C GLU A 480 15.87 -0.43 -5.14
N THR A 481 16.26 0.73 -4.62
CA THR A 481 16.19 2.00 -5.36
C THR A 481 17.14 1.99 -6.57
N LEU A 482 18.38 1.51 -6.39
CA LEU A 482 19.33 1.30 -7.50
C LEU A 482 18.81 0.26 -8.51
N THR A 483 18.12 -0.78 -8.03
CA THR A 483 17.51 -1.80 -8.90
C THR A 483 16.47 -1.16 -9.80
N ALA A 484 15.60 -0.31 -9.26
CA ALA A 484 14.59 0.40 -10.04
C ALA A 484 15.22 1.38 -11.05
N PHE A 485 16.30 2.08 -10.68
CA PHE A 485 17.07 2.91 -11.61
C PHE A 485 17.75 2.08 -12.73
N GLY A 486 18.28 0.92 -12.39
CA GLY A 486 18.97 0.01 -13.31
C GLY A 486 18.08 -0.64 -14.37
N ARG A 487 16.76 -0.41 -14.35
CA ARG A 487 15.86 -0.88 -15.42
C ARG A 487 16.12 -0.19 -16.75
N SER A 488 16.55 1.08 -16.77
CA SER A 488 16.97 1.75 -18.02
C SER A 488 18.39 1.31 -18.42
N PRO A 489 18.61 0.84 -19.66
CA PRO A 489 19.90 0.33 -20.12
C PRO A 489 21.07 1.32 -19.97
N GLU A 490 20.81 2.62 -20.17
CA GLU A 490 21.81 3.69 -20.09
C GLU A 490 22.33 3.84 -18.65
N ILE A 491 21.40 3.85 -17.68
CA ILE A 491 21.74 3.90 -16.26
C ILE A 491 22.39 2.58 -15.84
N ALA A 492 21.89 1.44 -16.31
CA ALA A 492 22.45 0.11 -16.01
C ALA A 492 23.93 -0.01 -16.40
N ALA A 493 24.30 0.49 -17.59
CA ALA A 493 25.67 0.47 -18.07
C ALA A 493 26.62 1.30 -17.17
N SER A 494 26.18 2.51 -16.77
CA SER A 494 26.91 3.33 -15.81
C SER A 494 27.01 2.66 -14.44
N LEU A 495 25.90 2.06 -13.97
CA LEU A 495 25.80 1.45 -12.66
C LEU A 495 26.72 0.24 -12.52
N TRP A 496 26.90 -0.56 -13.57
CA TRP A 496 27.91 -1.61 -13.61
C TRP A 496 29.32 -1.07 -13.34
N GLN A 497 29.72 -0.01 -14.04
CA GLN A 497 31.05 0.59 -13.86
C GLN A 497 31.21 1.16 -12.45
N SER A 498 30.17 1.80 -11.91
CA SER A 498 30.18 2.31 -10.55
C SER A 498 30.24 1.21 -9.50
N LEU A 499 29.53 0.08 -9.69
CA LEU A 499 29.61 -1.09 -8.81
C LEU A 499 31.01 -1.71 -8.81
N GLU A 500 31.62 -1.84 -9.98
CA GLU A 500 32.98 -2.34 -10.10
C GLU A 500 33.98 -1.38 -9.45
N TYR A 501 33.83 -0.07 -9.62
CA TYR A 501 34.71 0.91 -8.98
C TYR A 501 34.58 0.93 -7.45
N THR A 502 33.35 0.82 -6.94
CA THR A 502 33.06 0.89 -5.50
C THR A 502 33.35 -0.41 -4.76
N GLN A 503 33.58 -1.52 -5.48
CA GLN A 503 33.93 -2.83 -4.92
C GLN A 503 32.96 -3.27 -3.79
N ILE A 504 31.66 -2.94 -3.92
CA ILE A 504 30.62 -3.37 -2.95
C ILE A 504 30.61 -4.90 -2.83
N LEU A 505 30.66 -5.56 -3.99
CA LEU A 505 31.19 -6.90 -4.08
C LEU A 505 32.69 -6.77 -4.38
N GLN A 506 33.51 -7.41 -3.55
CA GLN A 506 34.95 -7.43 -3.78
C GLN A 506 35.28 -8.32 -4.98
N THR A 507 35.58 -7.71 -6.13
CA THR A 507 35.98 -8.41 -7.36
C THR A 507 37.50 -8.45 -7.51
N VAL A 508 38.22 -7.53 -6.88
CA VAL A 508 39.68 -7.48 -6.85
C VAL A 508 40.18 -7.78 -5.43
N ARG A 509 41.02 -8.83 -5.31
CA ARG A 509 41.64 -9.20 -4.03
C ARG A 509 43.05 -8.63 -3.94
N SER A 510 43.31 -7.87 -2.88
CA SER A 510 44.65 -7.39 -2.57
C SER A 510 45.54 -8.54 -2.05
N PRO A 511 46.82 -8.63 -2.47
CA PRO A 511 47.72 -9.64 -1.96
C PRO A 511 47.86 -9.54 -0.44
N GLY A 512 47.58 -10.64 0.27
CA GLY A 512 47.65 -10.71 1.75
C GLY A 512 46.32 -10.51 2.48
N GLN A 513 45.25 -10.17 1.78
CA GLN A 513 43.92 -10.03 2.39
C GLN A 513 43.31 -11.41 2.69
N ARG A 514 43.15 -11.75 3.97
CA ARG A 514 42.61 -13.05 4.43
C ARG A 514 41.10 -13.05 4.65
N GLN A 515 40.50 -11.89 4.91
CA GLN A 515 39.07 -11.75 5.17
C GLN A 515 38.38 -11.14 3.95
N ALA A 516 37.21 -11.67 3.62
CA ALA A 516 36.29 -11.02 2.68
C ALA A 516 35.93 -9.62 3.20
N ILE A 517 35.58 -8.70 2.31
CA ILE A 517 35.05 -7.36 2.64
C ILE A 517 33.77 -7.14 1.84
N GLY A 518 32.94 -6.20 2.28
CA GLY A 518 31.73 -5.80 1.59
C GLY A 518 30.58 -6.75 1.84
N ILE A 519 29.72 -6.94 0.84
CA ILE A 519 28.44 -7.63 1.02
C ILE A 519 28.58 -9.10 1.46
N GLU A 520 29.71 -9.76 1.16
CA GLU A 520 29.97 -11.13 1.63
C GLU A 520 30.16 -11.21 3.15
N VAL A 521 30.76 -10.20 3.76
CA VAL A 521 30.89 -10.12 5.23
C VAL A 521 29.54 -9.83 5.85
N GLU A 522 28.79 -8.87 5.29
CA GLU A 522 27.46 -8.51 5.79
C GLU A 522 26.51 -9.73 5.76
N LEU A 523 26.56 -10.51 4.69
CA LEU A 523 25.82 -11.76 4.56
C LEU A 523 26.20 -12.78 5.65
N ASN A 524 27.50 -13.04 5.83
CA ASN A 524 27.97 -14.11 6.72
C ASN A 524 27.97 -13.72 8.21
N GLU A 525 28.18 -12.45 8.54
CA GLU A 525 28.33 -11.98 9.92
C GLU A 525 27.12 -11.23 10.46
N ILE A 526 26.36 -10.52 9.61
CA ILE A 526 25.22 -9.71 10.05
C ILE A 526 23.91 -10.43 9.76
N GLU A 527 23.60 -10.67 8.49
CA GLU A 527 22.32 -11.29 8.08
C GLU A 527 22.18 -12.71 8.62
N SER A 528 23.25 -13.53 8.54
CA SER A 528 23.22 -14.90 9.05
C SER A 528 23.01 -14.99 10.57
N ARG A 529 23.39 -13.96 11.35
CA ARG A 529 23.09 -13.90 12.80
C ARG A 529 21.64 -13.51 13.07
N CYS A 530 21.06 -12.68 12.21
CA CYS A 530 19.67 -12.25 12.33
C CYS A 530 18.68 -13.28 11.76
N GLU A 531 19.16 -14.24 10.96
CA GLU A 531 18.36 -15.23 10.23
C GLU A 531 17.38 -14.59 9.22
N GLU A 532 17.69 -13.37 8.77
CA GLU A 532 16.94 -12.59 7.79
C GLU A 532 17.93 -12.02 6.77
N TYR A 533 17.58 -12.06 5.48
CA TYR A 533 18.52 -11.76 4.38
C TYR A 533 18.05 -10.64 3.43
N PRO A 534 17.59 -9.48 3.92
CA PRO A 534 17.07 -8.39 3.08
C PRO A 534 18.12 -7.79 2.14
N LEU A 535 19.36 -7.60 2.58
CA LEU A 535 20.45 -7.01 1.79
C LEU A 535 20.87 -7.95 0.67
N THR A 536 21.08 -9.24 0.99
CA THR A 536 21.43 -10.24 -0.03
C THR A 536 20.34 -10.38 -1.08
N ARG A 537 19.06 -10.34 -0.68
CA ARG A 537 17.93 -10.40 -1.61
C ARG A 537 17.86 -9.17 -2.53
N ALA A 538 18.03 -7.98 -1.97
CA ALA A 538 18.06 -6.74 -2.75
C ALA A 538 19.25 -6.72 -3.73
N PHE A 539 20.43 -7.19 -3.31
CA PHE A 539 21.57 -7.33 -4.21
C PHE A 539 21.32 -8.32 -5.34
N CYS A 540 20.71 -9.48 -5.07
CA CYS A 540 20.35 -10.41 -6.14
C CYS A 540 19.39 -9.75 -7.15
N ARG A 541 18.38 -9.00 -6.69
CA ARG A 541 17.45 -8.28 -7.58
C ARG A 541 18.14 -7.21 -8.43
N LEU A 542 19.08 -6.47 -7.83
CA LEU A 542 19.92 -5.50 -8.53
C LEU A 542 20.68 -6.17 -9.67
N ILE A 543 21.41 -7.24 -9.36
CA ILE A 543 22.18 -7.98 -10.37
C ILE A 543 21.27 -8.55 -11.46
N SER A 544 20.07 -9.04 -11.12
CA SER A 544 19.13 -9.59 -12.11
C SER A 544 18.69 -8.52 -13.09
N THR A 545 18.23 -7.40 -12.55
CA THR A 545 17.78 -6.26 -13.35
C THR A 545 18.92 -5.74 -14.24
N LEU A 546 20.13 -5.62 -13.68
CA LEU A 546 21.27 -5.13 -14.44
C LEU A 546 21.68 -6.08 -15.57
N VAL A 547 21.70 -7.40 -15.35
CA VAL A 547 21.99 -8.40 -16.39
C VAL A 547 20.91 -8.39 -17.48
N GLU A 548 19.65 -8.19 -17.09
CA GLU A 548 18.52 -8.08 -18.02
C GLU A 548 18.61 -6.83 -18.89
N SER A 549 18.89 -5.67 -18.28
CA SER A 549 18.91 -4.37 -18.95
C SER A 549 20.20 -4.08 -19.73
N SER A 550 21.38 -4.49 -19.22
CA SER A 550 22.67 -4.23 -19.87
C SER A 550 23.74 -5.25 -19.45
N PHE A 551 24.16 -6.13 -20.38
CA PHE A 551 25.15 -7.15 -20.08
C PHE A 551 26.59 -6.60 -20.14
N PRO A 552 27.40 -6.72 -19.08
CA PRO A 552 28.64 -5.94 -18.97
C PRO A 552 29.87 -6.75 -19.45
N ALA A 553 30.01 -6.93 -20.77
CA ALA A 553 31.05 -7.81 -21.35
C ALA A 553 32.49 -7.40 -21.00
N ASN A 554 32.78 -6.09 -20.92
CA ASN A 554 34.12 -5.56 -20.61
C ASN A 554 34.28 -5.09 -19.16
N LEU A 555 33.42 -5.55 -18.24
CA LEU A 555 33.44 -5.09 -16.85
C LEU A 555 34.75 -5.46 -16.14
N GLY A 556 35.36 -4.49 -15.46
CA GLY A 556 36.62 -4.71 -14.73
C GLY A 556 37.86 -4.78 -15.62
N ALA A 557 37.73 -4.53 -16.94
CA ALA A 557 38.87 -4.47 -17.85
C ALA A 557 39.92 -3.47 -17.34
N GLY A 558 41.17 -3.93 -17.23
CA GLY A 558 42.30 -3.17 -16.68
C GLY A 558 42.56 -3.38 -15.19
N LEU A 559 41.57 -3.86 -14.42
CA LEU A 559 41.72 -4.20 -13.00
C LEU A 559 41.77 -5.73 -12.76
N ARG A 560 40.99 -6.48 -13.53
CA ARG A 560 40.86 -7.94 -13.48
C ARG A 560 40.50 -8.49 -14.87
N PRO A 561 40.47 -9.83 -15.08
CA PRO A 561 39.88 -10.39 -16.29
C PRO A 561 38.46 -9.84 -16.51
N PRO A 562 38.16 -9.33 -17.72
CA PRO A 562 36.89 -8.69 -17.98
C PRO A 562 35.73 -9.69 -17.89
N GLY A 563 34.57 -9.21 -17.43
CA GLY A 563 33.32 -9.97 -17.47
C GLY A 563 32.60 -10.07 -16.13
N PHE A 564 31.56 -10.89 -16.11
CA PHE A 564 30.60 -11.04 -15.01
C PHE A 564 30.98 -12.11 -13.97
N ASP A 565 32.03 -12.89 -14.23
CA ASP A 565 32.36 -14.10 -13.45
C ASP A 565 32.44 -13.90 -11.92
N PRO A 566 33.02 -12.82 -11.35
CA PRO A 566 33.08 -12.65 -9.90
C PRO A 566 31.70 -12.55 -9.24
N TYR A 567 30.74 -11.91 -9.92
CA TYR A 567 29.37 -11.78 -9.45
C TYR A 567 28.65 -13.12 -9.52
N LEU A 568 28.82 -13.86 -10.62
CA LEU A 568 28.27 -15.21 -10.76
C LEU A 568 28.84 -16.16 -9.69
N GLN A 569 30.15 -16.07 -9.42
CA GLN A 569 30.80 -16.88 -8.40
C GLN A 569 30.25 -16.59 -7.00
N PHE A 570 30.08 -15.31 -6.64
CA PHE A 570 29.44 -14.94 -5.38
C PHE A 570 28.01 -15.47 -5.25
N LEU A 571 27.19 -15.29 -6.30
CA LEU A 571 25.80 -15.74 -6.32
C LEU A 571 25.69 -17.27 -6.21
N ARG A 572 26.57 -18.01 -6.91
CA ARG A 572 26.60 -19.48 -6.86
C ARG A 572 27.13 -19.99 -5.52
N ASP A 573 28.34 -19.58 -5.14
CA ASP A 573 29.12 -20.20 -4.07
C ASP A 573 28.73 -19.67 -2.68
N SER A 574 28.43 -18.38 -2.59
CA SER A 574 28.15 -17.70 -1.31
C SER A 574 26.65 -17.53 -1.05
N VAL A 575 25.78 -17.51 -2.08
CA VAL A 575 24.32 -17.38 -1.90
C VAL A 575 23.59 -18.70 -2.15
N PHE A 576 23.61 -19.22 -3.37
CA PHE A 576 22.83 -20.38 -3.79
C PHE A 576 23.29 -21.65 -3.08
N LEU A 577 24.54 -22.11 -3.26
CA LEU A 577 24.98 -23.39 -2.67
C LEU A 577 24.87 -23.43 -1.13
N ARG A 578 24.94 -22.27 -0.46
CA ARG A 578 24.81 -22.13 1.00
C ARG A 578 23.37 -21.89 1.48
N PHE A 579 22.38 -21.80 0.60
CA PHE A 579 20.99 -21.54 1.02
C PHE A 579 20.44 -22.67 1.91
N ARG A 580 20.90 -23.92 1.73
CA ARG A 580 20.46 -25.05 2.56
C ARG A 580 21.10 -25.06 3.95
N THR A 581 22.29 -24.49 4.08
CA THR A 581 23.08 -24.51 5.31
C THR A 581 22.76 -23.33 6.24
N ARG A 582 22.04 -22.32 5.75
CA ARG A 582 21.66 -21.12 6.50
C ARG A 582 20.33 -21.31 7.24
N ALA A 583 20.23 -20.71 8.42
CA ALA A 583 18.97 -20.59 9.16
C ALA A 583 18.15 -19.42 8.63
N TYR A 584 16.82 -19.58 8.62
CA TYR A 584 15.87 -18.57 8.16
C TYR A 584 14.75 -18.44 9.19
N ARG A 585 14.52 -17.23 9.68
CA ARG A 585 13.40 -16.94 10.58
C ARG A 585 12.05 -17.21 9.90
N ARG A 586 11.97 -16.95 8.59
CA ARG A 586 10.77 -17.19 7.78
C ARG A 586 11.07 -18.16 6.64
N ALA A 587 10.37 -19.29 6.61
CA ALA A 587 10.56 -20.31 5.57
C ALA A 587 10.31 -19.77 4.14
N ALA A 588 9.40 -18.82 3.98
CA ALA A 588 9.13 -18.17 2.68
C ALA A 588 10.34 -17.40 2.13
N GLU A 589 11.19 -16.85 2.99
CA GLU A 589 12.38 -16.10 2.55
C GLU A 589 13.39 -17.01 1.84
N LYS A 590 13.54 -18.25 2.32
CA LYS A 590 14.37 -19.27 1.68
C LYS A 590 13.95 -19.49 0.22
N VAL A 591 12.65 -19.56 -0.04
CA VAL A 591 12.10 -19.75 -1.40
C VAL A 591 12.44 -18.56 -2.29
N ILE A 592 12.31 -17.33 -1.78
CA ILE A 592 12.62 -16.11 -2.52
C ILE A 592 14.10 -16.05 -2.91
N VAL A 593 15.02 -16.40 -2.00
CA VAL A 593 16.46 -16.43 -2.29
C VAL A 593 16.78 -17.43 -3.41
N VAL A 594 16.16 -18.61 -3.37
CA VAL A 594 16.32 -19.64 -4.42
C VAL A 594 15.78 -19.16 -5.76
N ILE A 595 14.60 -18.54 -5.79
CA ILE A 595 14.00 -18.03 -7.04
C ILE A 595 14.90 -16.95 -7.66
N ASN A 596 15.33 -15.95 -6.87
CA ASN A 596 16.15 -14.86 -7.37
C ASN A 596 17.47 -15.36 -7.99
N THR A 597 18.15 -16.30 -7.32
CA THR A 597 19.43 -16.85 -7.79
C THR A 597 19.28 -17.81 -8.98
N SER A 598 18.17 -18.55 -9.06
CA SER A 598 17.88 -19.45 -10.18
C SER A 598 17.50 -18.67 -11.45
N MET A 599 16.72 -17.60 -11.33
CA MET A 599 16.41 -16.71 -12.44
C MET A 599 17.67 -16.06 -13.00
N LEU A 600 18.57 -15.63 -12.12
CA LEU A 600 19.85 -15.02 -12.49
C LEU A 600 20.76 -15.93 -13.30
N THR A 601 20.94 -17.17 -12.83
CA THR A 601 21.78 -18.17 -13.51
C THR A 601 21.24 -18.45 -14.90
N PHE A 602 19.93 -18.70 -15.03
CA PHE A 602 19.27 -18.90 -16.32
C PHE A 602 19.40 -17.70 -17.27
N THR A 603 19.16 -16.48 -16.79
CA THR A 603 19.27 -15.27 -17.63
C THR A 603 20.71 -15.05 -18.09
N SER A 604 21.70 -15.31 -17.22
CA SER A 604 23.12 -15.20 -17.57
C SER A 604 23.55 -16.23 -18.61
N GLU A 605 23.10 -17.48 -18.49
CA GLU A 605 23.38 -18.57 -19.44
C GLU A 605 22.77 -18.26 -20.81
N ARG A 606 21.52 -17.77 -20.84
CA ARG A 606 20.83 -17.37 -22.07
C ARG A 606 21.55 -16.22 -22.78
N ARG A 607 22.09 -15.24 -22.03
CA ARG A 607 22.85 -14.10 -22.58
C ARG A 607 24.25 -14.49 -23.03
N LEU A 608 24.88 -15.45 -22.35
CA LEU A 608 26.21 -15.99 -22.70
C LEU A 608 26.16 -17.01 -23.85
N GLY A 609 24.98 -17.39 -24.34
CA GLY A 609 24.83 -18.39 -25.40
C GLY A 609 25.26 -19.80 -24.98
N LEU A 610 25.38 -20.05 -23.67
CA LEU A 610 25.73 -21.35 -23.11
C LEU A 610 24.45 -22.21 -23.07
N SER A 611 24.03 -22.72 -24.22
CA SER A 611 23.21 -23.93 -24.25
C SER A 611 24.15 -25.11 -23.99
N ASN A 612 23.76 -25.94 -23.02
CA ASN A 612 24.35 -27.24 -22.64
C ASN A 612 25.37 -27.11 -21.50
N ASP A 613 24.91 -27.29 -20.26
CA ASP A 613 25.49 -28.27 -19.31
C ASP A 613 24.95 -28.06 -17.87
N LEU A 614 23.63 -28.08 -17.66
CA LEU A 614 23.03 -28.23 -16.33
C LEU A 614 21.74 -29.07 -16.43
N THR A 615 21.91 -30.33 -16.85
CA THR A 615 20.98 -31.41 -16.46
C THR A 615 21.73 -32.35 -15.54
N CYS A 616 21.60 -32.12 -14.23
CA CYS A 616 21.64 -33.19 -13.24
C CYS A 616 20.95 -32.75 -11.94
#